data_AF-A0A1J9P4N5-F1
#
_entry.id   AF-A0A1J9P4N5-F1
#
_cell.length_a   1.000
_cell.length_b   1.000
_cell.length_c   1.000
_cell.angle_alpha   90.00
_cell.angle_beta   90.00
_cell.angle_gamma   90.00
#
_symmetry.space_group_name_H-M   'P 1'
#
loop_
_entity.id
_entity.type
_entity.pdbx_description
1 polymer ?
#
loop_
_entity_poly.entity_id
_entity_poly.type
_entity_poly.pdbx_seq_one_letter_code
_entity_poly.pdbx_strand_id
1 'polypeptide(L)'
;MAPPATIWPPKSRRRARPSNPNPVLPSSPNCPFCAIAAAHPPCPPSHLDVPNSSSAATLQNDSRPPEPQTHLILSTKHVLAFLDIMPLTRGHLLVIARGHYEKLGNVGIEVGKELGKWLPILSRVVSRTVLGTELDSRGEDPAQWNVVQNNGPRASQTVPHVHFHIIPRPPLDTKTPAKGGWLMFGRGQREELDDDEAHETVAQLRAELAKEVIRVKEAEGIDLDLDGDFEPAKGKRRGLEKL
;
A
#
# COMPACT_ATOMS: atom_id res chain seq x y z
N MET A 1 43.88 38.50 9.18
CA MET A 1 44.64 37.50 8.41
C MET A 1 44.18 36.12 8.85
N ALA A 2 43.42 35.42 8.02
CA ALA A 2 43.01 34.03 8.23
C ALA A 2 43.84 33.13 7.28
N PRO A 3 44.25 31.91 7.69
CA PRO A 3 45.04 31.05 6.83
C PRO A 3 44.18 30.43 5.71
N PRO A 4 44.75 30.15 4.52
CA PRO A 4 43.99 29.62 3.39
C PRO A 4 43.65 28.14 3.60
N ALA A 5 42.44 27.77 3.19
CA ALA A 5 41.92 26.41 3.24
C ALA A 5 42.72 25.47 2.32
N THR A 6 43.20 24.35 2.88
CA THR A 6 43.88 23.29 2.15
C THR A 6 42.88 22.49 1.31
N ILE A 7 42.99 22.61 -0.02
CA ILE A 7 42.24 21.81 -0.99
C ILE A 7 42.99 20.48 -1.18
N TRP A 8 42.40 19.35 -0.74
CA TRP A 8 42.85 18.02 -1.17
C TRP A 8 42.07 17.56 -2.40
N PRO A 9 42.70 16.92 -3.40
CA PRO A 9 41.97 16.31 -4.51
C PRO A 9 41.31 15.01 -4.03
N PRO A 10 40.13 14.62 -4.56
CA PRO A 10 39.53 13.36 -4.20
C PRO A 10 40.35 12.19 -4.77
N LYS A 11 40.70 11.22 -3.91
CA LYS A 11 41.24 9.93 -4.33
C LYS A 11 40.24 9.27 -5.29
N SER A 12 40.70 8.87 -6.47
CA SER A 12 39.91 8.14 -7.46
C SER A 12 39.34 6.86 -6.83
N ARG A 13 38.05 6.86 -6.48
CA ARG A 13 37.35 5.64 -6.09
C ARG A 13 37.14 4.80 -7.35
N ARG A 14 37.87 3.69 -7.46
CA ARG A 14 37.50 2.59 -8.37
C ARG A 14 36.05 2.21 -8.04
N ARG A 15 35.13 2.34 -9.00
CA ARG A 15 33.76 1.83 -8.86
C ARG A 15 33.86 0.33 -8.61
N ALA A 16 33.49 -0.10 -7.40
CA ALA A 16 33.23 -1.51 -7.13
C ALA A 16 32.09 -1.96 -8.04
N ARG A 17 32.23 -3.15 -8.64
CA ARG A 17 31.15 -3.83 -9.38
C ARG A 17 29.94 -3.97 -8.44
N PRO A 18 28.71 -3.64 -8.88
CA PRO A 18 27.53 -3.89 -8.07
C PRO A 18 27.39 -5.40 -7.87
N SER A 19 27.53 -5.83 -6.62
CA SER A 19 27.21 -7.16 -6.14
C SER A 19 25.70 -7.32 -6.02
N ASN A 20 25.15 -8.33 -6.69
CA ASN A 20 23.79 -8.88 -6.58
C ASN A 20 22.62 -7.89 -6.90
N PRO A 21 21.87 -8.07 -8.01
CA PRO A 21 20.88 -7.07 -8.48
C PRO A 21 19.64 -6.93 -7.59
N ASN A 22 19.39 -7.86 -6.66
CA ASN A 22 18.27 -7.80 -5.73
C ASN A 22 18.78 -7.59 -4.30
N PRO A 23 18.78 -6.33 -3.79
CA PRO A 23 19.06 -6.10 -2.38
C PRO A 23 17.99 -6.80 -1.54
N VAL A 24 18.43 -7.58 -0.55
CA VAL A 24 17.53 -8.17 0.45
C VAL A 24 16.85 -7.01 1.18
N LEU A 25 15.53 -6.95 1.12
CA LEU A 25 14.77 -5.91 1.81
C LEU A 25 14.93 -6.08 3.32
N PRO A 26 15.08 -4.97 4.09
CA PRO A 26 15.10 -5.05 5.54
C PRO A 26 13.79 -5.67 6.04
N SER A 27 13.86 -6.54 7.05
CA SER A 27 12.69 -7.20 7.64
C SER A 27 12.86 -7.35 9.16
N SER A 28 11.75 -7.47 9.88
CA SER A 28 11.71 -7.73 11.32
C SER A 28 10.75 -8.88 11.61
N PRO A 29 11.17 -9.93 12.34
CA PRO A 29 10.35 -11.13 12.56
C PRO A 29 9.11 -10.86 13.42
N ASN A 30 9.13 -9.80 14.22
CA ASN A 30 8.03 -9.43 15.12
C ASN A 30 7.12 -8.32 14.53
N CYS A 31 7.34 -7.94 13.27
CA CYS A 31 6.56 -6.88 12.64
C CYS A 31 5.41 -7.48 11.83
N PRO A 32 4.13 -7.16 12.14
CA PRO A 32 2.99 -7.69 11.41
C PRO A 32 3.00 -7.27 9.93
N PHE A 33 3.46 -6.05 9.63
CA PHE A 33 3.57 -5.57 8.25
C PHE A 33 4.68 -6.27 7.46
N CYS A 34 5.76 -6.73 8.13
CA CYS A 34 6.73 -7.61 7.48
C CYS A 34 6.14 -9.00 7.18
N ALA A 35 5.32 -9.55 8.07
CA ALA A 35 4.64 -10.82 7.83
C ALA A 35 3.67 -10.74 6.64
N ILE A 36 2.86 -9.67 6.58
CA ILE A 36 1.99 -9.38 5.43
C ILE A 36 2.82 -9.24 4.15
N ALA A 37 3.90 -8.45 4.18
CA ALA A 37 4.79 -8.29 3.03
C ALA A 37 5.44 -9.59 2.55
N ALA A 38 5.78 -10.50 3.47
CA ALA A 38 6.35 -11.80 3.12
C ALA A 38 5.32 -12.76 2.49
N ALA A 39 4.06 -12.71 2.92
CA ALA A 39 2.98 -13.54 2.39
C ALA A 39 2.48 -13.09 1.01
N HIS A 40 2.67 -11.82 0.64
CA HIS A 40 2.10 -11.23 -0.58
C HIS A 40 3.20 -10.82 -1.57
N PRO A 41 3.61 -11.68 -2.52
CA PRO A 41 4.59 -11.32 -3.53
C PRO A 41 4.09 -10.21 -4.46
N PRO A 42 4.98 -9.47 -5.13
CA PRO A 42 4.58 -8.45 -6.11
C PRO A 42 3.77 -9.05 -7.27
N CYS A 43 2.74 -8.33 -7.71
CA CYS A 43 1.90 -8.68 -8.86
C CYS A 43 1.50 -7.42 -9.65
N PRO A 44 1.12 -7.55 -10.93
CA PRO A 44 0.66 -6.41 -11.73
C PRO A 44 -0.57 -5.76 -11.07
N PRO A 45 -0.55 -4.43 -10.84
CA PRO A 45 -1.68 -3.71 -10.24
C PRO A 45 -3.02 -3.87 -10.98
N SER A 46 -3.00 -4.07 -12.30
CA SER A 46 -4.23 -4.30 -13.09
C SER A 46 -4.81 -5.72 -12.94
N HIS A 47 -4.03 -6.68 -12.45
CA HIS A 47 -4.38 -8.11 -12.39
C HIS A 47 -4.08 -8.72 -11.00
N LEU A 48 -4.73 -8.19 -9.96
CA LEU A 48 -4.73 -8.82 -8.64
C LEU A 48 -5.67 -10.02 -8.59
N ASP A 49 -5.26 -11.12 -9.21
CA ASP A 49 -5.83 -12.45 -9.02
C ASP A 49 -5.28 -13.05 -7.71
N VAL A 50 -5.53 -12.39 -6.58
CA VAL A 50 -5.18 -12.95 -5.27
C VAL A 50 -6.37 -13.78 -4.80
N PRO A 51 -6.22 -15.11 -4.60
CA PRO A 51 -7.25 -15.88 -3.93
C PRO A 51 -7.44 -15.30 -2.53
N ASN A 52 -8.59 -14.68 -2.28
CA ASN A 52 -9.01 -14.37 -0.91
C ASN A 52 -9.00 -15.69 -0.14
N SER A 53 -8.25 -15.75 0.95
CA SER A 53 -8.10 -16.93 1.81
C SER A 53 -9.41 -17.42 2.45
N SER A 54 -10.54 -16.78 2.16
CA SER A 54 -11.88 -17.19 2.59
C SER A 54 -12.48 -18.36 1.79
N SER A 55 -11.78 -18.92 0.79
CA SER A 55 -12.32 -20.03 -0.04
C SER A 55 -11.52 -21.34 -0.04
N ALA A 56 -10.47 -21.47 0.77
CA ALA A 56 -9.70 -22.71 0.89
C ALA A 56 -9.86 -23.38 2.26
N ALA A 57 -11.10 -23.69 2.64
CA ALA A 57 -11.37 -24.76 3.59
C ALA A 57 -11.14 -26.13 2.90
N THR A 58 -9.91 -26.39 2.47
CA THR A 58 -9.45 -27.76 2.19
C THR A 58 -8.51 -28.13 3.32
N LEU A 59 -8.92 -29.11 4.11
CA LEU A 59 -8.10 -29.76 5.14
C LEU A 59 -6.78 -30.23 4.52
N GLN A 60 -5.75 -29.40 4.60
CA GLN A 60 -4.37 -29.84 4.42
C GLN A 60 -3.62 -29.47 5.69
N ASN A 61 -3.11 -30.53 6.32
CA ASN A 61 -2.36 -30.53 7.57
C ASN A 61 -0.95 -29.97 7.35
N ASP A 62 -0.86 -28.72 6.86
CA ASP A 62 0.40 -28.06 6.58
C ASP A 62 0.82 -27.30 7.85
N SER A 63 1.99 -27.63 8.40
CA SER A 63 2.56 -27.06 9.63
C SER A 63 2.99 -25.59 9.48
N ARG A 64 2.41 -24.89 8.49
CA ARG A 64 2.68 -23.50 8.18
C ARG A 64 1.88 -22.63 9.15
N PRO A 65 2.47 -21.59 9.74
CA PRO A 65 1.70 -20.63 10.52
C PRO A 65 0.52 -20.12 9.68
N PRO A 66 -0.66 -19.91 10.27
CA PRO A 66 -1.79 -19.35 9.54
C PRO A 66 -1.34 -18.05 8.86
N GLU A 67 -1.55 -17.97 7.54
CA GLU A 67 -1.20 -16.77 6.80
C GLU A 67 -2.01 -15.59 7.37
N PRO A 68 -1.40 -14.40 7.52
CA PRO A 68 -2.12 -13.25 8.06
C PRO A 68 -3.27 -12.89 7.11
N GLN A 69 -4.50 -13.06 7.58
CA GLN A 69 -5.70 -12.60 6.85
C GLN A 69 -5.55 -11.10 6.61
N THR A 70 -5.51 -10.71 5.34
CA THR A 70 -5.33 -9.31 4.94
C THR A 70 -6.16 -9.00 3.72
N HIS A 71 -6.90 -7.90 3.80
CA HIS A 71 -7.70 -7.38 2.72
C HIS A 71 -6.82 -6.54 1.79
N LEU A 72 -6.05 -7.23 0.94
CA LEU A 72 -5.03 -6.64 0.07
C LEU A 72 -5.63 -5.91 -1.16
N ILE A 73 -5.18 -4.69 -1.41
CA ILE A 73 -5.55 -3.85 -2.57
C ILE A 73 -4.39 -3.70 -3.55
N LEU A 74 -3.14 -3.68 -3.08
CA LEU A 74 -1.96 -3.46 -3.93
C LEU A 74 -0.77 -4.26 -3.38
N SER A 75 0.00 -4.91 -4.27
CA SER A 75 1.27 -5.55 -3.91
C SER A 75 2.29 -5.34 -5.03
N THR A 76 3.22 -4.40 -4.82
CA THR A 76 4.28 -4.05 -5.79
C THR A 76 5.65 -4.44 -5.24
N LYS A 77 6.72 -4.20 -6.00
CA LYS A 77 8.10 -4.43 -5.55
C LYS A 77 8.43 -3.69 -4.25
N HIS A 78 7.91 -2.47 -4.08
CA HIS A 78 8.30 -1.59 -2.97
C HIS A 78 7.16 -1.20 -2.02
N VAL A 79 5.90 -1.32 -2.45
CA VAL A 79 4.73 -0.81 -1.72
C VAL A 79 3.64 -1.89 -1.66
N LEU A 80 2.97 -1.99 -0.51
CA LEU A 80 1.72 -2.73 -0.37
C LEU A 80 0.62 -1.78 0.11
N ALA A 81 -0.63 -2.10 -0.23
CA ALA A 81 -1.79 -1.44 0.36
C ALA A 81 -2.88 -2.45 0.72
N PHE A 82 -3.52 -2.26 1.87
CA PHE A 82 -4.57 -3.12 2.41
C PHE A 82 -5.47 -2.35 3.38
N LEU A 83 -6.69 -2.84 3.64
CA LEU A 83 -7.61 -2.19 4.58
C LEU A 83 -7.07 -2.25 6.02
N ASP A 84 -7.28 -1.18 6.78
CA ASP A 84 -7.05 -1.19 8.23
C ASP A 84 -8.10 -2.09 8.90
N ILE A 85 -7.66 -3.01 9.76
CA ILE A 85 -8.55 -3.91 10.53
C ILE A 85 -9.37 -3.19 11.59
N MET A 86 -8.95 -1.98 12.00
CA MET A 86 -9.70 -1.10 12.89
C MET A 86 -9.93 0.24 12.16
N PRO A 87 -10.82 0.27 11.16
CA PRO A 87 -11.02 1.43 10.30
C PRO A 87 -11.57 2.63 11.09
N LEU A 88 -11.15 3.84 10.71
CA LEU A 88 -11.79 5.08 11.21
C LEU A 88 -13.07 5.39 10.44
N THR A 89 -13.10 5.02 9.17
CA THR A 89 -14.19 5.17 8.22
C THR A 89 -14.09 4.05 7.18
N ARG A 90 -15.20 3.74 6.50
CA ARG A 90 -15.21 2.77 5.40
C ARG A 90 -14.15 3.13 4.36
N GLY A 91 -13.37 2.14 3.96
CA GLY A 91 -12.25 2.32 3.03
C GLY A 91 -10.95 2.84 3.66
N HIS A 92 -10.84 2.94 4.99
CA HIS A 92 -9.56 3.29 5.64
C HIS A 92 -8.44 2.36 5.19
N LEU A 93 -7.50 2.89 4.41
CA LEU A 93 -6.46 2.14 3.74
C LEU A 93 -5.09 2.41 4.39
N LEU A 94 -4.31 1.36 4.58
CA LEU A 94 -2.90 1.44 4.94
C LEU A 94 -2.04 1.24 3.70
N VAL A 95 -1.09 2.16 3.47
CA VAL A 95 -0.08 2.08 2.41
C VAL A 95 1.30 1.97 3.05
N ILE A 96 1.97 0.84 2.88
CA ILE A 96 3.21 0.51 3.57
C ILE A 96 4.39 0.36 2.60
N ALA A 97 5.59 0.63 3.09
CA ALA A 97 6.79 0.13 2.42
C ALA A 97 6.89 -1.39 2.58
N ARG A 98 7.34 -2.12 1.56
CA ARG A 98 7.60 -3.57 1.66
C ARG A 98 8.75 -3.87 2.63
N GLY A 99 9.82 -3.09 2.54
CA GLY A 99 10.94 -3.15 3.48
C GLY A 99 10.57 -2.57 4.85
N HIS A 100 11.17 -3.11 5.90
CA HIS A 100 11.03 -2.62 7.26
C HIS A 100 11.82 -1.33 7.47
N TYR A 101 11.07 -0.24 7.68
CA TYR A 101 11.59 1.07 8.07
C TYR A 101 10.74 1.56 9.22
N GLU A 102 11.31 1.86 10.39
CA GLU A 102 10.48 2.26 11.53
C GLU A 102 9.83 3.63 11.32
N LYS A 103 10.60 4.61 10.84
CA LYS A 103 10.15 5.99 10.64
C LYS A 103 10.42 6.43 9.20
N LEU A 104 9.70 7.46 8.76
CA LEU A 104 9.80 7.99 7.41
C LEU A 104 11.23 8.44 7.08
N GLY A 105 11.96 9.00 8.04
CA GLY A 105 13.36 9.39 7.88
C GLY A 105 14.34 8.22 7.64
N ASN A 106 13.90 6.97 7.82
CA ASN A 106 14.71 5.78 7.50
C ASN A 106 14.51 5.30 6.06
N VAL A 107 13.49 5.80 5.35
CA VAL A 107 13.14 5.36 4.00
C VAL A 107 14.13 5.92 2.99
N GLY A 108 14.72 5.04 2.18
CA GLY A 108 15.60 5.44 1.08
C GLY A 108 14.84 6.10 -0.08
N ILE A 109 15.55 6.91 -0.88
CA ILE A 109 14.95 7.71 -1.96
C ILE A 109 14.12 6.88 -2.95
N GLU A 110 14.58 5.69 -3.32
CA GLU A 110 13.86 4.83 -4.26
C GLU A 110 12.50 4.39 -3.71
N VAL A 111 12.46 3.88 -2.49
CA VAL A 111 11.20 3.49 -1.83
C VAL A 111 10.32 4.72 -1.59
N GLY A 112 10.92 5.87 -1.26
CA GLY A 112 10.19 7.13 -1.10
C GLY A 112 9.49 7.59 -2.38
N LYS A 113 10.13 7.42 -3.54
CA LYS A 113 9.49 7.70 -4.85
C LYS A 113 8.29 6.79 -5.09
N GLU A 114 8.43 5.50 -4.80
CA GLU A 114 7.36 4.53 -4.97
C GLU A 114 6.16 4.81 -4.05
N LEU A 115 6.42 5.13 -2.77
CA LEU A 115 5.37 5.58 -1.85
C LEU A 115 4.69 6.85 -2.38
N GLY A 116 5.47 7.86 -2.80
CA GLY A 116 4.95 9.10 -3.34
C GLY A 116 4.15 8.94 -4.63
N LYS A 117 4.49 7.94 -5.47
CA LYS A 117 3.75 7.57 -6.68
C LYS A 117 2.40 6.93 -6.34
N TRP A 118 2.39 5.97 -5.42
CA TRP A 118 1.19 5.19 -5.09
C TRP A 118 0.19 5.93 -4.20
N LEU A 119 0.63 6.86 -3.35
CA LEU A 119 -0.25 7.66 -2.49
C LEU A 119 -1.36 8.41 -3.26
N PRO A 120 -1.09 9.22 -4.30
CA PRO A 120 -2.13 9.93 -5.04
C PRO A 120 -3.04 8.98 -5.84
N ILE A 121 -2.49 7.87 -6.36
CA ILE A 121 -3.27 6.85 -7.09
C ILE A 121 -4.29 6.23 -6.13
N LEU A 122 -3.84 5.70 -5.00
CA LEU A 122 -4.70 5.04 -4.02
C LEU A 122 -5.68 6.03 -3.36
N SER A 123 -5.29 7.30 -3.21
CA SER A 123 -6.21 8.36 -2.73
C SER A 123 -7.40 8.55 -3.68
N ARG A 124 -7.17 8.56 -5.00
CA ARG A 124 -8.27 8.65 -5.97
C ARG A 124 -9.12 7.38 -5.98
N VAL A 125 -8.49 6.22 -5.97
CA VAL A 125 -9.18 4.92 -5.95
C VAL A 125 -10.12 4.84 -4.76
N VAL A 126 -9.62 5.07 -3.55
CA VAL A 126 -10.44 4.94 -2.34
C VAL A 126 -11.54 6.00 -2.28
N SER A 127 -11.23 7.27 -2.53
CA SER A 127 -12.22 8.34 -2.44
C SER A 127 -13.36 8.13 -3.44
N ARG A 128 -13.06 7.81 -4.71
CA ARG A 128 -14.11 7.53 -5.71
C ARG A 128 -14.94 6.32 -5.36
N THR A 129 -14.31 5.28 -4.83
CA THR A 129 -14.98 4.02 -4.51
C THR A 129 -15.99 4.18 -3.37
N VAL A 130 -15.60 4.86 -2.28
CA VAL A 130 -16.41 4.89 -1.05
C VAL A 130 -17.18 6.19 -0.84
N LEU A 131 -16.77 7.28 -1.47
CA LEU A 131 -17.45 8.60 -1.36
C LEU A 131 -18.23 8.93 -2.64
N GLY A 132 -17.94 8.26 -3.75
CA GLY A 132 -18.53 8.54 -5.05
C GLY A 132 -17.81 9.65 -5.82
N THR A 133 -18.37 10.00 -6.98
CA THR A 133 -17.84 11.04 -7.89
C THR A 133 -18.82 12.16 -8.17
N GLU A 134 -20.10 11.97 -7.83
CA GLU A 134 -21.16 12.95 -7.98
C GLU A 134 -21.23 13.87 -6.77
N LEU A 135 -21.68 15.11 -6.98
CA LEU A 135 -21.87 16.06 -5.88
C LEU A 135 -22.76 15.48 -4.78
N ASP A 136 -22.42 15.76 -3.53
CA ASP A 136 -23.22 15.32 -2.38
C ASP A 136 -24.58 16.04 -2.32
N SER A 137 -25.41 15.71 -1.33
CA SER A 137 -26.73 16.32 -1.16
C SER A 137 -26.70 17.84 -0.92
N ARG A 138 -25.52 18.43 -0.67
CA ARG A 138 -25.29 19.86 -0.49
C ARG A 138 -24.65 20.50 -1.72
N GLY A 139 -24.42 19.73 -2.79
CA GLY A 139 -23.76 20.21 -4.00
C GLY A 139 -22.23 20.32 -3.85
N GLU A 140 -21.63 19.66 -2.88
CA GLU A 140 -20.19 19.70 -2.61
C GLU A 140 -19.46 18.49 -3.24
N ASP A 141 -18.18 18.65 -3.55
CA ASP A 141 -17.31 17.54 -3.94
C ASP A 141 -17.26 16.50 -2.79
N PRO A 142 -17.68 15.25 -3.03
CA PRO A 142 -17.69 14.23 -1.99
C PRO A 142 -16.27 13.80 -1.59
N ALA A 143 -15.25 14.06 -2.41
CA ALA A 143 -13.90 13.57 -2.21
C ALA A 143 -13.16 14.35 -1.13
N GLN A 144 -13.42 14.01 0.13
CA GLN A 144 -12.72 14.54 1.30
C GLN A 144 -11.99 13.40 2.00
N TRP A 145 -10.70 13.53 2.25
CA TRP A 145 -9.91 12.50 2.94
C TRP A 145 -8.73 13.10 3.71
N ASN A 146 -8.20 12.33 4.65
CA ASN A 146 -6.93 12.63 5.30
C ASN A 146 -5.84 11.65 4.83
N VAL A 147 -4.61 12.14 4.71
CA VAL A 147 -3.41 11.30 4.61
C VAL A 147 -2.57 11.52 5.86
N VAL A 148 -2.30 10.45 6.62
CA VAL A 148 -1.60 10.56 7.91
C VAL A 148 -0.45 9.57 7.97
N GLN A 149 0.70 10.01 8.45
CA GLN A 149 1.85 9.15 8.71
C GLN A 149 2.51 9.59 10.03
N ASN A 150 2.69 8.63 10.93
CA ASN A 150 3.15 8.87 12.29
C ASN A 150 4.58 8.36 12.48
N ASN A 151 5.43 9.13 13.18
CA ASN A 151 6.84 8.81 13.40
C ASN A 151 7.17 8.68 14.90
N GLY A 152 7.13 7.44 15.39
CA GLY A 152 7.42 7.05 16.77
C GLY A 152 6.21 7.06 17.71
N PRO A 153 6.30 6.42 18.88
CA PRO A 153 5.17 6.23 19.80
C PRO A 153 4.53 7.54 20.30
N ARG A 154 5.34 8.58 20.51
CA ARG A 154 4.86 9.92 20.94
C ARG A 154 4.05 10.65 19.87
N ALA A 155 4.13 10.20 18.63
CA ALA A 155 3.32 10.67 17.51
C ALA A 155 2.18 9.68 17.18
N SER A 156 1.82 8.79 18.11
CA SER A 156 0.78 7.77 17.93
C SER A 156 1.08 6.71 16.86
N GLN A 157 2.36 6.39 16.62
CA GLN A 157 2.72 5.21 15.83
C GLN A 157 2.67 3.96 16.72
N THR A 158 1.80 3.00 16.37
CA THR A 158 1.65 1.72 17.10
C THR A 158 2.51 0.61 16.51
N VAL A 159 2.47 0.43 15.19
CA VAL A 159 3.34 -0.50 14.47
C VAL A 159 4.61 0.24 14.03
N PRO A 160 5.82 -0.14 14.50
CA PRO A 160 7.08 0.52 14.14
C PRO A 160 7.55 0.11 12.73
N HIS A 161 6.72 0.42 11.73
CA HIS A 161 6.96 0.18 10.32
C HIS A 161 6.24 1.28 9.54
N VAL A 162 6.87 1.92 8.56
CA VAL A 162 6.30 3.06 7.84
C VAL A 162 5.01 2.65 7.12
N HIS A 163 3.93 3.28 7.53
CA HIS A 163 2.60 3.15 6.95
C HIS A 163 1.95 4.52 6.86
N PHE A 164 1.29 4.78 5.74
CA PHE A 164 0.43 5.92 5.55
C PHE A 164 -1.02 5.46 5.66
N HIS A 165 -1.80 6.20 6.42
CA HIS A 165 -3.24 6.08 6.43
C HIS A 165 -3.81 6.95 5.32
N ILE A 166 -4.74 6.41 4.52
CA ILE A 166 -5.65 7.19 3.68
C ILE A 166 -7.05 6.98 4.26
N ILE A 167 -7.65 8.05 4.79
CA ILE A 167 -8.88 7.99 5.58
C ILE A 167 -9.96 8.81 4.86
N PRO A 168 -10.88 8.17 4.12
CA PRO A 168 -12.03 8.83 3.53
C PRO A 168 -12.90 9.52 4.59
N ARG A 169 -13.45 10.68 4.29
CA ARG A 169 -14.29 11.47 5.20
C ARG A 169 -15.68 11.61 4.61
N PRO A 170 -16.66 10.80 5.06
CA PRO A 170 -18.02 10.93 4.58
C PRO A 170 -18.61 12.30 4.99
N PRO A 171 -19.66 12.77 4.29
CA PRO A 171 -20.34 14.02 4.62
C PRO A 171 -20.71 14.09 6.11
N LEU A 172 -20.51 15.25 6.71
CA LEU A 172 -20.91 15.49 8.10
C LEU A 172 -22.44 15.60 8.12
N ASP A 173 -23.14 14.59 8.68
CA ASP A 173 -24.56 14.76 8.96
C ASP A 173 -24.75 15.84 10.04
N THR A 174 -25.54 16.84 9.69
CA THR A 174 -25.98 17.95 10.56
C THR A 174 -26.58 17.49 11.90
N LYS A 175 -27.01 16.24 12.04
CA LYS A 175 -27.66 15.71 13.26
C LYS A 175 -26.70 15.14 14.30
N THR A 176 -25.44 14.83 13.98
CA THR A 176 -24.47 14.33 14.98
C THR A 176 -23.02 14.76 14.73
N PRO A 177 -22.69 16.07 14.76
CA PRO A 177 -21.29 16.52 14.61
C PRO A 177 -20.39 16.04 15.76
N ALA A 178 -20.97 15.77 16.93
CA ALA A 178 -20.25 15.52 18.18
C ALA A 178 -20.01 14.04 18.52
N LYS A 179 -20.55 13.08 17.74
CA LYS A 179 -20.42 11.63 18.00
C LYS A 179 -19.41 10.92 17.10
N GLY A 180 -18.86 11.58 16.09
CA GLY A 180 -17.89 10.97 15.19
C GLY A 180 -16.52 10.86 15.85
N GLY A 181 -16.19 9.71 16.43
CA GLY A 181 -14.83 9.41 16.90
C GLY A 181 -13.74 9.52 15.81
N TRP A 182 -14.15 9.63 14.55
CA TRP A 182 -13.28 9.91 13.41
C TRP A 182 -12.92 11.40 13.23
N LEU A 183 -13.62 12.35 13.89
CA LEU A 183 -13.31 13.78 13.74
C LEU A 183 -11.95 14.15 14.35
N MET A 184 -11.50 13.40 15.37
CA MET A 184 -10.24 13.64 16.07
C MET A 184 -9.36 12.39 15.99
N PHE A 185 -8.16 12.52 15.40
CA PHE A 185 -7.21 11.42 15.33
C PHE A 185 -6.91 10.86 16.72
N GLY A 186 -7.16 9.56 16.92
CA GLY A 186 -6.85 8.86 18.16
C GLY A 186 -7.86 9.02 19.30
N ARG A 187 -9.08 9.56 19.04
CA ARG A 187 -10.16 9.63 20.04
C ARG A 187 -11.48 9.07 19.50
N GLY A 188 -11.78 7.82 19.83
CA GLY A 188 -13.04 7.16 19.48
C GLY A 188 -12.91 5.65 19.66
N GLN A 189 -14.00 4.96 19.98
CA GLN A 189 -14.04 3.51 19.85
C GLN A 189 -13.96 3.16 18.35
N ARG A 190 -13.10 2.21 18.03
CA ARG A 190 -13.01 1.60 16.70
C ARG A 190 -13.60 0.21 16.81
N GLU A 191 -14.36 -0.17 15.80
CA GLU A 191 -14.85 -1.53 15.67
C GLU A 191 -13.92 -2.27 14.71
N GLU A 192 -13.82 -3.59 14.89
CA GLU A 192 -13.11 -4.44 13.94
C GLU A 192 -13.86 -4.44 12.61
N LEU A 193 -13.10 -4.48 11.51
CA LEU A 193 -13.66 -4.55 10.18
C LEU A 193 -14.39 -5.90 10.00
N ASP A 194 -15.65 -5.84 9.57
CA ASP A 194 -16.44 -7.02 9.22
C ASP A 194 -15.90 -7.67 7.93
N ASP A 195 -15.69 -8.99 7.95
CA ASP A 195 -15.06 -9.72 6.84
C ASP A 195 -15.89 -9.67 5.55
N ASP A 196 -17.22 -9.68 5.65
CA ASP A 196 -18.11 -9.62 4.47
C ASP A 196 -18.10 -8.21 3.86
N GLU A 197 -18.20 -7.16 4.69
CA GLU A 197 -18.03 -5.77 4.23
C GLU A 197 -16.63 -5.55 3.61
N ALA A 198 -15.60 -6.14 4.22
CA ALA A 198 -14.24 -6.05 3.72
C ALA A 198 -14.10 -6.71 2.35
N HIS A 199 -14.67 -7.89 2.15
CA HIS A 199 -14.65 -8.58 0.86
C HIS A 199 -15.28 -7.75 -0.26
N GLU A 200 -16.46 -7.16 -0.01
CA GLU A 200 -17.13 -6.30 -0.98
C GLU A 200 -16.28 -5.05 -1.28
N THR A 201 -15.79 -4.40 -0.23
CA THR A 201 -14.99 -3.18 -0.35
C THR A 201 -13.69 -3.43 -1.12
N VAL A 202 -13.01 -4.54 -0.87
CA VAL A 202 -11.80 -4.94 -1.62
C VAL A 202 -12.11 -5.16 -3.09
N ALA A 203 -13.21 -5.85 -3.42
CA ALA A 203 -13.59 -6.09 -4.80
C ALA A 203 -13.83 -4.77 -5.55
N GLN A 204 -14.54 -3.83 -4.92
CA GLN A 204 -14.79 -2.50 -5.48
C GLN A 204 -13.48 -1.70 -5.66
N LEU A 205 -12.61 -1.69 -4.64
CA LEU A 205 -11.32 -0.98 -4.69
C LEU A 205 -10.38 -1.54 -5.75
N ARG A 206 -10.32 -2.87 -5.92
CA ARG A 206 -9.49 -3.50 -6.96
C ARG A 206 -10.03 -3.18 -8.36
N ALA A 207 -11.34 -3.21 -8.55
CA ALA A 207 -11.95 -2.82 -9.82
C ALA A 207 -11.67 -1.35 -10.18
N GLU A 208 -11.75 -0.44 -9.19
CA GLU A 208 -11.43 0.97 -9.41
C GLU A 208 -9.92 1.21 -9.60
N LEU A 209 -9.06 0.45 -8.91
CA LEU A 209 -7.61 0.48 -9.13
C LEU A 209 -7.26 0.09 -10.57
N ALA A 210 -7.88 -0.96 -11.11
CA ALA A 210 -7.64 -1.38 -12.49
C ALA A 210 -8.00 -0.27 -13.50
N LYS A 211 -9.11 0.44 -13.30
CA LYS A 211 -9.48 1.61 -14.13
C LYS A 211 -8.46 2.74 -13.98
N GLU A 212 -8.02 3.01 -12.75
CA GLU A 212 -7.06 4.07 -12.49
C GLU A 212 -5.67 3.77 -13.10
N VAL A 213 -5.25 2.51 -13.12
CA VAL A 213 -4.03 2.07 -13.81
C VAL A 213 -4.13 2.34 -15.32
N ILE A 214 -5.26 2.00 -15.94
CA ILE A 214 -5.52 2.32 -17.36
C ILE A 214 -5.48 3.84 -17.58
N ARG A 215 -6.15 4.61 -16.72
CA ARG A 215 -6.15 6.08 -16.81
C ARG A 215 -4.75 6.66 -16.73
N VAL A 216 -3.92 6.21 -15.80
CA VAL A 216 -2.52 6.69 -15.66
C VAL A 216 -1.71 6.37 -16.90
N LYS A 217 -1.88 5.17 -17.47
CA LYS A 217 -1.23 4.78 -18.73
C LYS A 217 -1.64 5.67 -19.90
N GLU A 218 -2.93 5.92 -20.06
CA GLU A 218 -3.47 6.71 -21.18
C GLU A 218 -3.23 8.21 -21.04
N ALA A 219 -3.43 8.77 -19.85
CA ALA A 219 -3.35 10.21 -19.62
C ALA A 219 -1.94 10.71 -19.32
N GLU A 220 -1.11 9.89 -18.68
CA GLU A 220 0.22 10.29 -18.19
C GLU A 220 1.36 9.50 -18.88
N GLY A 221 1.05 8.46 -19.65
CA GLY A 221 2.04 7.64 -20.36
C GLY A 221 2.88 6.75 -19.44
N ILE A 222 2.43 6.52 -18.20
CA ILE A 222 3.14 5.74 -17.18
C ILE A 222 2.48 4.36 -17.07
N ASP A 223 3.22 3.31 -17.40
CA ASP A 223 2.74 1.93 -17.28
C ASP A 223 3.08 1.34 -15.91
N LEU A 224 2.10 1.31 -15.02
CA LEU A 224 2.25 0.82 -13.63
C LEU A 224 2.36 -0.71 -13.53
N ASP A 225 2.06 -1.45 -14.61
CA ASP A 225 2.19 -2.91 -14.67
C ASP A 225 3.61 -3.37 -15.01
N LEU A 226 4.56 -2.44 -15.24
CA LEU A 226 5.95 -2.76 -15.58
C LEU A 226 6.91 -2.61 -14.40
N ASP A 227 6.44 -2.13 -13.23
CA ASP A 227 7.27 -1.81 -12.07
C ASP A 227 7.74 -3.05 -11.25
N GLY A 228 7.52 -4.26 -11.77
CA GLY A 228 8.02 -5.51 -11.20
C GLY A 228 8.83 -6.30 -12.22
N ASP A 229 9.93 -6.91 -11.79
CA ASP A 229 10.53 -8.04 -12.50
C ASP A 229 9.56 -9.22 -12.36
N PHE A 230 8.44 -9.19 -13.10
CA PHE A 230 7.46 -10.27 -13.12
C PHE A 230 8.09 -11.42 -13.90
N GLU A 231 8.80 -12.31 -13.21
CA GLU A 231 9.22 -13.58 -13.81
C GLU A 231 7.98 -14.23 -14.42
N PRO A 232 7.91 -14.38 -15.76
CA PRO A 232 6.78 -15.05 -16.37
C PRO A 232 6.78 -16.47 -15.83
N ALA A 233 5.68 -16.88 -15.20
CA ALA A 233 5.44 -18.26 -14.85
C ALA A 233 5.78 -19.09 -16.10
N LYS A 234 6.75 -20.01 -15.98
CA LYS A 234 7.18 -20.88 -17.08
C LYS A 234 6.00 -21.77 -17.50
N GLY A 235 5.12 -21.23 -18.32
CA GLY A 235 4.08 -21.94 -19.02
C GLY A 235 4.77 -22.89 -19.97
N LYS A 236 4.70 -24.18 -19.65
CA LYS A 236 5.13 -25.28 -20.50
C LYS A 236 4.29 -25.22 -21.79
N ARG A 237 4.75 -24.48 -22.80
CA ARG A 237 4.21 -24.59 -24.17
C ARG A 237 4.49 -26.02 -24.62
N ARG A 238 3.49 -26.90 -24.48
CA ARG A 238 3.45 -28.12 -25.28
C ARG A 238 3.30 -27.65 -26.72
N GLY A 239 4.34 -27.87 -27.53
CA GLY A 239 4.35 -27.56 -28.94
C GLY A 239 3.20 -28.28 -29.62
N LEU A 240 2.37 -27.53 -30.33
CA LEU A 240 1.57 -28.05 -31.41
C LEU A 240 2.43 -27.89 -32.67
N GLU A 241 3.30 -28.86 -32.92
CA GLU A 241 3.89 -29.03 -34.25
C GLU A 241 2.88 -29.77 -35.12
N LYS A 242 2.73 -29.22 -36.33
CA LYS A 242 1.86 -29.67 -37.41
C LYS A 242 2.15 -31.12 -37.78
N LEU A 243 1.09 -31.94 -37.88
CA LEU A 243 0.78 -32.88 -38.96
C LEU A 243 -0.58 -33.54 -38.68
#